data_AF-A0A811Q2Y2-F1
#
_entry.id   AF-A0A811Q2Y2-F1
#
_cell.length_a   1.000
_cell.length_b   1.000
_cell.length_c   1.000
_cell.angle_alpha   90.00
_cell.angle_beta   90.00
_cell.angle_gamma   90.00
#
_symmetry.space_group_name_H-M   'P 1'
#
loop_
_entity.id
_entity.type
_entity.pdbx_description
1 polymer ?
#
loop_
_entity_poly.entity_id
_entity_poly.type
_entity_poly.pdbx_seq_one_letter_code
_entity_poly.pdbx_strand_id
1 'polypeptide(L)'
;MLAAPDENNRPLFAAKDLNTFYLDNGPNIFPQKKAGFLTPVANLLGSVRGPKYDGVFLHDKIKSLTHDVKVADTVTNIIVPAFDVKYLQPIIFSTYEAKNDALKNAHLSDICISTSAAPTYFPAHLFKTEAADGRSREYHLVDGGVAANNPTMVAMSMLTKEVLRRNPDFNAGRPTEYTNYLIISVGTGSAKQAEKYTAPQCAKWGLIQWLYNGGFTPIIDIFSHASSDMVDIHAAVLFQALHCEKNYLRIQDDTLTGNTSSVDIATKDNMESLIGIGQDLLKKPVARVNIDTGVYEPCGGEGTNAEALAYFAMKLSDERKLRKSNLNSN
;
A
#
# COMPACT_ATOMS: atom_id res chain seq x y z
N MET A 1 -6.52 9.02 -5.32
CA MET A 1 -6.21 9.40 -6.71
C MET A 1 -6.97 8.55 -7.72
N LEU A 2 -6.61 7.28 -7.95
CA LEU A 2 -7.29 6.43 -8.96
C LEU A 2 -8.74 6.05 -8.65
N ALA A 3 -9.17 6.18 -7.39
CA ALA A 3 -10.53 5.90 -6.96
C ALA A 3 -11.33 7.15 -6.56
N ALA A 4 -10.68 8.32 -6.48
CA ALA A 4 -11.37 9.56 -6.19
C ALA A 4 -12.12 10.02 -7.46
N PRO A 5 -13.39 10.44 -7.35
CA PRO A 5 -14.15 10.96 -8.48
C PRO A 5 -13.67 12.36 -8.87
N ASP A 6 -13.67 12.64 -10.17
CA ASP A 6 -13.70 13.99 -10.73
C ASP A 6 -15.14 14.51 -10.86
N GLU A 7 -15.32 15.70 -11.46
CA GLU A 7 -16.62 16.32 -11.70
C GLU A 7 -17.57 15.46 -12.57
N ASN A 8 -17.03 14.51 -13.35
CA ASN A 8 -17.77 13.61 -14.23
C ASN A 8 -17.92 12.20 -13.64
N ASN A 9 -17.62 12.02 -12.35
CA ASN A 9 -17.62 10.72 -11.66
C ASN A 9 -16.68 9.69 -12.32
N ARG A 10 -15.54 10.17 -12.81
CA ARG A 10 -14.43 9.37 -13.36
C ARG A 10 -13.23 9.42 -12.41
N PRO A 11 -12.28 8.47 -12.50
CA PRO A 11 -11.03 8.57 -11.76
C PRO A 11 -10.32 9.90 -11.99
N LEU A 12 -9.96 10.60 -10.91
CA LEU A 12 -9.26 11.88 -10.94
C LEU A 12 -7.92 11.83 -11.70
N PHE A 13 -7.25 10.68 -11.70
CA PHE A 13 -5.98 10.45 -12.39
C PHE A 13 -6.05 9.20 -13.26
N ALA A 14 -5.34 9.20 -14.39
CA ALA A 14 -4.97 7.96 -15.05
C ALA A 14 -3.70 7.37 -14.42
N ALA A 15 -3.49 6.06 -14.55
CA ALA A 15 -2.32 5.38 -13.98
C ALA A 15 -0.99 5.96 -14.48
N LYS A 16 -0.93 6.38 -15.75
CA LYS A 16 0.27 7.00 -16.37
C LYS A 16 0.69 8.31 -15.70
N ASP A 17 -0.24 9.01 -15.06
CA ASP A 17 -0.01 10.33 -14.48
C ASP A 17 0.63 10.25 -13.07
N LEU A 18 0.64 9.05 -12.46
CA LEU A 18 1.17 8.85 -11.10
C LEU A 18 2.68 9.09 -11.01
N ASN A 19 3.44 8.72 -12.04
CA ASN A 19 4.88 8.98 -12.08
C ASN A 19 5.15 10.49 -12.06
N THR A 20 4.44 11.24 -12.91
CA THR A 20 4.53 12.70 -12.96
C THR A 20 4.14 13.33 -11.62
N PHE A 21 3.07 12.83 -10.99
CA PHE A 21 2.68 13.29 -9.66
C PHE A 21 3.81 13.17 -8.64
N TYR A 22 4.49 12.01 -8.57
CA TYR A 22 5.62 11.84 -7.65
C TYR A 22 6.82 12.69 -8.03
N LEU A 23 7.14 12.83 -9.32
CA LEU A 23 8.24 13.69 -9.79
C LEU A 23 8.02 15.15 -9.38
N ASP A 24 6.79 15.65 -9.50
CA ASP A 24 6.44 17.05 -9.22
C ASP A 24 6.29 17.34 -7.71
N ASN A 25 5.74 16.39 -6.95
CA ASN A 25 5.33 16.62 -5.57
C ASN A 25 6.25 15.93 -4.54
N GLY A 26 6.94 14.86 -4.92
CA GLY A 26 7.83 14.07 -4.05
C GLY A 26 8.87 14.92 -3.33
N PRO A 27 9.62 15.81 -4.00
CA PRO A 27 10.61 16.68 -3.34
C PRO A 27 10.01 17.63 -2.30
N ASN A 28 8.71 17.96 -2.41
CA ASN A 28 8.01 18.82 -1.46
C ASN A 28 7.37 18.02 -0.31
N ILE A 29 6.97 16.76 -0.58
CA ILE A 29 6.50 15.80 0.44
C ILE A 29 7.68 15.36 1.32
N PHE A 30 8.85 15.12 0.72
CA PHE A 30 10.09 14.73 1.37
C PHE A 30 11.20 15.74 1.06
N PRO A 31 11.21 16.93 1.68
CA PRO A 31 12.25 17.93 1.47
C PRO A 31 13.64 17.39 1.78
N GLN A 32 14.46 17.26 0.75
CA GLN A 32 15.85 16.84 0.90
C GLN A 32 16.66 18.00 1.48
N LYS A 33 17.22 17.84 2.68
CA LYS A 33 18.09 18.87 3.28
C LYS A 33 19.31 19.06 2.38
N LYS A 34 19.47 20.26 1.80
CA LYS A 34 20.71 20.63 1.10
C LYS A 34 21.85 20.52 2.11
N ALA A 35 22.91 19.78 1.77
CA ALA A 35 24.10 19.64 2.59
C ALA A 35 24.79 21.01 2.77
N GLY A 36 24.34 21.78 3.75
CA GLY A 36 24.94 23.03 4.19
C GLY A 36 25.49 22.88 5.59
N PHE A 37 26.83 22.87 5.72
CA PHE A 37 27.71 23.29 6.84
C PHE A 37 27.30 23.13 8.32
N LEU A 38 26.23 22.42 8.68
CA LEU A 38 25.83 22.17 10.06
C LEU A 38 26.11 20.71 10.44
N THR A 39 26.95 20.60 11.47
CA THR A 39 27.53 19.42 12.12
C THR A 39 26.55 18.25 12.34
N PRO A 40 27.03 16.98 12.34
CA PRO A 40 26.22 15.77 12.61
C PRO A 40 25.39 15.81 13.91
N VAL A 41 25.84 16.58 14.91
CA VAL A 41 25.19 16.73 16.21
C VAL A 41 23.85 17.49 16.13
N ALA A 42 23.70 18.43 15.19
CA ALA A 42 22.44 19.16 14.99
C ALA A 42 21.36 18.27 14.34
N ASN A 43 21.76 17.32 13.49
CA ASN A 43 20.86 16.33 12.93
C ASN A 43 20.34 15.34 13.99
N LEU A 44 21.17 15.00 14.98
CA LEU A 44 20.78 14.13 16.08
C LEU A 44 19.82 14.81 17.07
N LEU A 45 20.00 16.10 17.37
CA LEU A 45 19.08 16.85 18.25
C LEU A 45 17.74 17.18 17.57
N GLY A 46 17.76 17.47 16.27
CA GLY A 46 16.55 17.68 15.47
C GLY A 46 15.70 16.42 15.30
N SER A 47 16.32 15.23 15.27
CA SER A 47 15.62 13.94 15.21
C SER A 47 15.05 13.46 16.55
N VAL A 48 15.29 14.19 17.65
CA VAL A 48 14.80 13.85 19.01
C VAL A 48 13.47 14.56 19.32
N ARG A 49 13.05 15.55 18.52
CA ARG A 49 11.81 16.31 18.75
C ARG A 49 10.92 16.32 17.51
N GLY A 50 9.97 15.38 17.48
CA GLY A 50 8.95 15.28 16.43
C GLY A 50 9.37 14.42 15.23
N PRO A 51 8.44 14.20 14.27
CA PRO A 51 8.70 13.42 13.06
C PRO A 51 9.71 14.11 12.12
N LYS A 52 10.32 13.35 11.21
CA LYS A 52 11.29 13.83 10.22
C LYS A 52 10.71 14.92 9.30
N TYR A 53 9.42 14.82 8.99
CA TYR A 53 8.66 15.73 8.15
C TYR A 53 7.39 16.19 8.88
N ASP A 54 6.98 17.45 8.69
CA ASP A 54 5.79 18.01 9.34
C ASP A 54 4.47 17.55 8.71
N GLY A 55 4.51 17.03 7.48
CA GLY A 55 3.34 16.56 6.74
C GLY A 55 2.47 17.66 6.14
N VAL A 56 2.77 18.95 6.34
CA VAL A 56 1.89 20.06 5.93
C VAL A 56 1.63 20.04 4.43
N PHE A 57 2.69 19.97 3.63
CA PHE A 57 2.55 19.92 2.16
C PHE A 57 1.78 18.67 1.70
N LEU A 58 2.05 17.51 2.31
CA LEU A 58 1.34 16.27 1.99
C LEU A 58 -0.16 16.41 2.28
N HIS A 59 -0.52 16.94 3.45
CA HIS A 59 -1.90 17.13 3.86
C HIS A 59 -2.63 18.10 2.93
N ASP A 60 -2.03 19.25 2.64
CA ASP A 60 -2.60 20.25 1.75
C ASP A 60 -2.77 19.71 0.33
N LYS A 61 -1.76 18.97 -0.17
CA LYS A 61 -1.86 18.36 -1.50
C LYS A 61 -2.97 17.33 -1.55
N ILE A 62 -3.06 16.42 -0.57
CA ILE A 62 -4.13 15.42 -0.50
C ILE A 62 -5.50 16.11 -0.46
N LYS A 63 -5.69 17.07 0.45
CA LYS A 63 -6.94 17.83 0.59
C LYS A 63 -7.32 18.57 -0.69
N SER A 64 -6.34 19.17 -1.38
CA SER A 64 -6.58 19.86 -2.67
C SER A 64 -7.03 18.92 -3.78
N LEU A 65 -6.67 17.63 -3.70
CA LEU A 65 -7.03 16.63 -4.72
C LEU A 65 -8.36 15.95 -4.41
N THR A 66 -8.64 15.68 -3.13
CA THR A 66 -9.84 14.92 -2.76
C THR A 66 -10.99 15.80 -2.30
N HIS A 67 -10.75 17.08 -1.98
CA HIS A 67 -11.77 17.98 -1.44
C HIS A 67 -12.59 17.30 -0.33
N ASP A 68 -13.92 17.36 -0.43
CA ASP A 68 -14.87 16.79 0.52
C ASP A 68 -15.29 15.35 0.20
N VAL A 69 -14.66 14.69 -0.78
CA VAL A 69 -14.95 13.29 -1.13
C VAL A 69 -14.79 12.38 0.08
N LYS A 70 -15.77 11.52 0.33
CA LYS A 70 -15.74 10.48 1.37
C LYS A 70 -15.51 9.10 0.75
N VAL A 71 -15.23 8.12 1.59
CA VAL A 71 -14.97 6.72 1.16
C VAL A 71 -16.12 6.13 0.34
N ALA A 72 -17.36 6.43 0.71
CA ALA A 72 -18.52 5.90 0.00
C ALA A 72 -18.67 6.50 -1.42
N ASP A 73 -18.06 7.65 -1.69
CA ASP A 73 -18.17 8.41 -2.94
C ASP A 73 -17.15 7.95 -4.00
N THR A 74 -16.28 6.99 -3.68
CA THR A 74 -15.24 6.53 -4.60
C THR A 74 -15.83 5.82 -5.82
N VAL A 75 -15.23 6.04 -7.00
CA VAL A 75 -15.70 5.47 -8.29
C VAL A 75 -15.52 3.95 -8.40
N THR A 76 -14.77 3.36 -7.46
CA THR A 76 -14.62 1.92 -7.28
C THR A 76 -14.51 1.61 -5.79
N ASN A 77 -14.71 0.35 -5.41
CA ASN A 77 -14.57 -0.08 -4.03
C ASN A 77 -13.09 -0.04 -3.61
N ILE A 78 -12.81 0.61 -2.48
CA ILE A 78 -11.47 0.69 -1.90
C ILE A 78 -11.41 -0.02 -0.55
N ILE A 79 -10.19 -0.40 -0.16
CA ILE A 79 -9.82 -0.90 1.16
C ILE A 79 -8.51 -0.23 1.53
N VAL A 80 -8.48 0.49 2.65
CA VAL A 80 -7.30 1.23 3.11
C VAL A 80 -7.06 0.91 4.59
N PRO A 81 -5.96 0.23 4.93
CA PRO A 81 -5.58 -0.01 6.32
C PRO A 81 -5.00 1.25 6.97
N ALA A 82 -5.19 1.37 8.27
CA ALA A 82 -4.54 2.32 9.16
C ALA A 82 -4.39 1.65 10.55
N PHE A 83 -3.58 2.22 11.44
CA PHE A 83 -3.46 1.72 12.80
C PHE A 83 -3.88 2.77 13.83
N ASP A 84 -4.83 2.44 14.71
CA ASP A 84 -5.30 3.35 15.75
C ASP A 84 -4.43 3.23 17.00
N VAL A 85 -3.67 4.28 17.31
CA VAL A 85 -2.73 4.29 18.44
C VAL A 85 -3.41 4.46 19.79
N LYS A 86 -4.64 4.98 19.84
CA LYS A 86 -5.39 5.13 21.09
C LYS A 86 -5.96 3.79 21.55
N TYR A 87 -6.45 2.99 20.61
CA TYR A 87 -7.03 1.68 20.91
C TYR A 87 -6.11 0.49 20.60
N LEU A 88 -4.91 0.75 20.06
CA LEU A 88 -3.91 -0.26 19.70
C LEU A 88 -4.46 -1.36 18.77
N GLN A 89 -5.23 -0.96 17.75
CA GLN A 89 -5.86 -1.91 16.84
C GLN A 89 -5.82 -1.44 15.38
N PRO A 90 -5.76 -2.37 14.41
CA PRO A 90 -5.88 -2.02 13.00
C PRO A 90 -7.30 -1.51 12.69
N ILE A 91 -7.39 -0.48 11.86
CA ILE A 91 -8.62 0.06 11.31
C ILE A 91 -8.58 -0.11 9.80
N ILE A 92 -9.63 -0.73 9.25
CA ILE A 92 -9.77 -0.90 7.80
C ILE A 92 -10.90 0.01 7.33
N PHE A 93 -10.58 1.01 6.54
CA PHE A 93 -11.58 1.79 5.82
C PHE A 93 -11.93 1.07 4.53
N SER A 94 -13.20 0.80 4.30
CA SER A 94 -13.66 0.20 3.05
C SER A 94 -14.96 0.80 2.56
N THR A 95 -15.15 0.83 1.24
CA THR A 95 -16.38 1.37 0.61
C THR A 95 -17.62 0.65 1.10
N TYR A 96 -17.57 -0.68 1.27
CA TYR A 96 -18.72 -1.45 1.77
C TYR A 96 -19.07 -1.10 3.22
N GLU A 97 -18.09 -0.93 4.10
CA GLU A 97 -18.37 -0.53 5.47
C GLU A 97 -18.82 0.93 5.57
N ALA A 98 -18.24 1.83 4.77
CA ALA A 98 -18.62 3.24 4.72
C ALA A 98 -20.07 3.44 4.25
N LYS A 99 -20.56 2.59 3.32
CA LYS A 99 -21.97 2.60 2.88
C LYS A 99 -22.94 2.13 3.97
N ASN A 100 -22.48 1.34 4.94
CA ASN A 100 -23.32 0.75 5.98
C ASN A 100 -23.23 1.48 7.33
N ASP A 101 -22.10 2.12 7.64
CA ASP A 101 -21.86 2.82 8.90
C ASP A 101 -21.29 4.21 8.62
N ALA A 102 -22.10 5.24 8.90
CA ALA A 102 -21.73 6.63 8.71
C ALA A 102 -20.45 7.02 9.47
N LEU A 103 -20.16 6.38 10.61
CA LEU A 103 -18.93 6.64 11.37
C LEU A 103 -17.67 6.15 10.63
N LYS A 104 -17.81 5.20 9.71
CA LYS A 104 -16.70 4.69 8.87
C LYS A 104 -16.60 5.41 7.52
N ASN A 105 -17.57 6.26 7.18
CA ASN A 105 -17.56 7.07 5.96
C ASN A 105 -16.78 8.38 6.17
N ALA A 106 -15.50 8.26 6.50
CA ALA A 106 -14.61 9.41 6.69
C ALA A 106 -14.26 10.09 5.36
N HIS A 107 -13.72 11.32 5.44
CA HIS A 107 -13.17 11.98 4.27
C HIS A 107 -11.98 11.17 3.71
N LEU A 108 -11.89 11.10 2.40
CA LEU A 108 -10.82 10.39 1.72
C LEU A 108 -9.45 11.03 2.03
N SER A 109 -9.42 12.35 2.24
CA SER A 109 -8.23 13.07 2.67
C SER A 109 -7.70 12.56 4.02
N ASP A 110 -8.57 12.44 5.03
CA ASP A 110 -8.19 11.94 6.35
C ASP A 110 -7.61 10.52 6.30
N ILE A 111 -8.18 9.67 5.46
CA ILE A 111 -7.71 8.28 5.29
C ILE A 111 -6.38 8.23 4.55
N CYS A 112 -6.23 9.00 3.48
CA CYS A 112 -4.97 9.10 2.74
C CYS A 112 -3.83 9.66 3.61
N ILE A 113 -4.12 10.66 4.45
CA ILE A 113 -3.14 11.19 5.41
C ILE A 113 -2.79 10.11 6.43
N SER A 114 -3.80 9.47 7.03
CA SER A 114 -3.61 8.45 8.08
C SER A 114 -2.79 7.26 7.59
N THR A 115 -3.13 6.69 6.42
CA THR A 115 -2.45 5.50 5.90
C THR A 115 -1.00 5.76 5.48
N SER A 116 -0.60 7.03 5.30
CA SER A 116 0.77 7.43 4.93
C SER A 116 1.54 8.06 6.10
N ALA A 117 0.94 8.13 7.29
CA ALA A 117 1.54 8.72 8.47
C ALA A 117 2.54 7.76 9.16
N ALA A 118 3.63 7.42 8.44
CA ALA A 118 4.65 6.48 8.90
C ALA A 118 5.29 6.98 10.20
N PRO A 119 5.32 6.16 11.27
CA PRO A 119 6.00 6.52 12.51
C PRO A 119 7.44 6.96 12.23
N THR A 120 7.91 7.99 12.95
CA THR A 120 9.20 8.69 12.74
C THR A 120 9.30 9.56 11.50
N TYR A 121 8.46 9.35 10.47
CA TYR A 121 8.46 10.14 9.24
C TYR A 121 7.45 11.29 9.26
N PHE A 122 6.21 11.01 9.66
CA PHE A 122 5.09 11.97 9.68
C PHE A 122 4.35 11.92 11.02
N PRO A 123 3.65 13.01 11.39
CA PRO A 123 2.84 13.03 12.61
C PRO A 123 1.61 12.10 12.47
N ALA A 124 1.15 11.55 13.59
CA ALA A 124 -0.13 10.85 13.65
C ALA A 124 -1.28 11.82 13.27
N HIS A 125 -2.32 11.27 12.65
CA HIS A 125 -3.47 12.05 12.19
C HIS A 125 -4.66 11.86 13.13
N LEU A 126 -5.28 12.97 13.51
CA LEU A 126 -6.49 12.99 14.35
C LEU A 126 -7.63 13.62 13.57
N PHE A 127 -8.74 12.89 13.47
CA PHE A 127 -9.99 13.40 12.93
C PHE A 127 -11.18 12.73 13.62
N LYS A 128 -12.37 13.27 13.35
CA LYS A 128 -13.62 12.81 13.93
C LYS A 128 -14.66 12.60 12.84
N THR A 129 -15.43 11.52 12.93
CA THR A 129 -16.63 11.32 12.12
C THR A 129 -17.87 11.46 13.00
N GLU A 130 -18.94 11.95 12.39
CA GLU A 130 -20.22 12.17 13.06
C GLU A 130 -21.35 11.59 12.21
N ALA A 131 -22.27 10.89 12.85
CA ALA A 131 -23.48 10.36 12.25
C ALA A 131 -24.66 11.30 12.52
N ALA A 132 -25.69 11.21 11.67
CA ALA A 132 -26.89 12.04 11.78
C ALA A 132 -27.68 11.84 13.09
N ASP A 133 -27.48 10.69 13.75
CA ASP A 133 -28.08 10.36 15.06
C ASP A 133 -27.29 10.91 16.26
N GLY A 134 -26.25 11.72 16.01
CA GLY A 134 -25.41 12.34 17.04
C GLY A 134 -24.30 11.44 17.57
N ARG A 135 -24.20 10.18 17.12
CA ARG A 135 -23.02 9.36 17.43
C ARG A 135 -21.80 9.96 16.75
N SER A 136 -20.66 9.86 17.41
CA SER A 136 -19.39 10.27 16.83
C SER A 136 -18.26 9.35 17.22
N ARG A 137 -17.20 9.38 16.42
CA ARG A 137 -15.99 8.59 16.64
C ARG A 137 -14.76 9.41 16.31
N GLU A 138 -13.83 9.45 17.26
CA GLU A 138 -12.48 9.95 17.03
C GLU A 138 -11.58 8.83 16.52
N TYR A 139 -10.67 9.21 15.64
CA TYR A 139 -9.67 8.34 15.03
C TYR A 139 -8.29 8.91 15.29
N HIS A 140 -7.41 8.12 15.89
CA HIS A 140 -6.03 8.51 16.23
C HIS A 140 -5.07 7.63 15.45
N LEU A 141 -4.80 7.99 14.19
CA LEU A 141 -4.27 7.03 13.23
C LEU A 141 -2.82 7.30 12.84
N VAL A 142 -2.10 6.21 12.61
CA VAL A 142 -0.81 6.16 11.93
C VAL A 142 -0.89 5.21 10.74
N ASP A 143 0.22 5.12 10.02
CA ASP A 143 0.39 4.37 8.77
C ASP A 143 -0.21 2.96 8.79
N GLY A 144 -0.83 2.60 7.67
CA GLY A 144 -1.42 1.28 7.45
C GLY A 144 -0.39 0.16 7.44
N GLY A 145 0.87 0.44 7.11
CA GLY A 145 2.00 -0.49 7.12
C GLY A 145 2.34 -1.05 8.49
N VAL A 146 1.94 -0.36 9.57
CA VAL A 146 2.01 -0.91 10.94
C VAL A 146 1.04 -2.09 11.12
N ALA A 147 -0.10 -2.05 10.44
CA ALA A 147 -1.13 -3.09 10.49
C ALA A 147 -0.97 -4.14 9.38
N ALA A 148 -0.85 -3.69 8.13
CA ALA A 148 -0.84 -4.49 6.92
C ALA A 148 -0.06 -3.79 5.81
N ASN A 149 1.26 -3.99 5.79
CA ASN A 149 2.14 -3.44 4.75
C ASN A 149 1.89 -4.07 3.36
N ASN A 150 1.38 -5.30 3.35
CA ASN A 150 0.78 -5.92 2.17
C ASN A 150 -0.72 -6.15 2.43
N PRO A 151 -1.62 -5.33 1.86
CA PRO A 151 -3.05 -5.41 2.17
C PRO A 151 -3.77 -6.56 1.43
N THR A 152 -3.09 -7.44 0.68
CA THR A 152 -3.72 -8.51 -0.10
C THR A 152 -4.63 -9.39 0.76
N MET A 153 -4.14 -9.91 1.89
CA MET A 153 -4.96 -10.74 2.77
C MET A 153 -6.10 -9.95 3.42
N VAL A 154 -5.87 -8.69 3.80
CA VAL A 154 -6.92 -7.80 4.32
C VAL A 154 -8.04 -7.65 3.29
N ALA A 155 -7.69 -7.42 2.03
CA ALA A 155 -8.66 -7.30 0.94
C ALA A 155 -9.46 -8.58 0.78
N MET A 156 -8.81 -9.75 0.75
CA MET A 156 -9.48 -11.04 0.66
C MET A 156 -10.43 -11.28 1.85
N SER A 157 -10.00 -11.03 3.08
CA SER A 157 -10.84 -11.18 4.27
C SER A 157 -12.06 -10.25 4.24
N MET A 158 -11.91 -9.03 3.74
CA MET A 158 -13.03 -8.09 3.58
C MET A 158 -14.02 -8.55 2.51
N LEU A 159 -13.56 -9.10 1.38
CA LEU A 159 -14.44 -9.70 0.37
C LEU A 159 -15.19 -10.92 0.94
N THR A 160 -14.51 -11.79 1.69
CA THR A 160 -15.16 -12.90 2.40
C THR A 160 -16.20 -12.41 3.39
N LYS A 161 -15.93 -11.34 4.14
CA LYS A 161 -16.89 -10.73 5.06
C LYS A 161 -18.15 -10.25 4.35
N GLU A 162 -18.04 -9.67 3.16
CA GLU A 162 -19.18 -9.24 2.35
C GLU A 162 -20.00 -10.41 1.81
N VAL A 163 -19.33 -11.51 1.43
CA VAL A 163 -20.01 -12.77 1.05
C VAL A 163 -20.79 -13.33 2.24
N LEU A 164 -20.21 -13.35 3.44
CA LEU A 164 -20.87 -13.80 4.66
C LEU A 164 -22.08 -12.92 5.02
N ARG A 165 -22.02 -11.63 4.68
CA ARG A 165 -23.14 -10.68 4.81
C ARG A 165 -24.19 -10.81 3.71
N ARG A 166 -24.03 -11.75 2.77
CA ARG A 166 -24.92 -11.95 1.61
C ARG A 166 -25.08 -10.70 0.77
N ASN A 167 -24.00 -9.94 0.61
CA ASN A 167 -23.98 -8.78 -0.27
C ASN A 167 -24.28 -9.24 -1.72
N PRO A 168 -25.28 -8.65 -2.40
CA PRO A 168 -25.73 -9.09 -3.73
C PRO A 168 -24.67 -8.94 -4.82
N ASP A 169 -23.65 -8.09 -4.61
CA ASP A 169 -22.50 -7.99 -5.52
C ASP A 169 -21.68 -9.29 -5.58
N PHE A 170 -21.85 -10.16 -4.58
CA PHE A 170 -21.18 -11.44 -4.43
C PHE A 170 -22.18 -12.59 -4.50
N ASN A 171 -22.76 -12.79 -5.68
CA ASN A 171 -23.62 -13.94 -5.98
C ASN A 171 -22.82 -15.23 -6.07
N ALA A 172 -22.49 -15.83 -4.92
CA ALA A 172 -21.97 -17.20 -4.88
C ALA A 172 -22.95 -18.08 -4.11
N GLY A 173 -23.64 -18.98 -4.82
CA GLY A 173 -24.43 -20.06 -4.22
C GLY A 173 -23.59 -21.08 -3.42
N ARG A 174 -22.29 -20.82 -3.22
CA ARG A 174 -21.35 -21.60 -2.41
C ARG A 174 -20.39 -20.65 -1.68
N PRO A 175 -19.99 -20.95 -0.43
CA PRO A 175 -19.03 -20.14 0.31
C PRO A 175 -17.73 -19.96 -0.50
N THR A 176 -17.30 -18.69 -0.62
CA THR A 176 -16.08 -18.18 -1.29
C THR A 176 -15.09 -19.25 -1.79
N GLU A 177 -15.23 -19.68 -3.04
CA GLU A 177 -14.13 -20.36 -3.71
C GLU A 177 -13.13 -19.28 -4.16
N TYR A 178 -11.92 -19.26 -3.58
CA TYR A 178 -10.84 -18.35 -3.98
C TYR A 178 -10.43 -18.52 -5.45
N THR A 179 -10.87 -19.60 -6.11
CA THR A 179 -10.80 -19.82 -7.56
C THR A 179 -11.46 -18.70 -8.37
N ASN A 180 -12.42 -17.97 -7.79
CA ASN A 180 -13.09 -16.84 -8.41
C ASN A 180 -12.39 -15.49 -8.18
N TYR A 181 -11.33 -15.46 -7.36
CA TYR A 181 -10.57 -14.24 -7.14
C TYR A 181 -9.48 -14.13 -8.20
N LEU A 182 -9.29 -12.91 -8.72
CA LEU A 182 -8.20 -12.54 -9.60
C LEU A 182 -7.48 -11.37 -8.94
N ILE A 183 -6.23 -11.59 -8.51
CA ILE A 183 -5.50 -10.66 -7.66
C ILE A 183 -4.18 -10.28 -8.33
N ILE A 184 -3.98 -8.97 -8.46
CA ILE A 184 -2.67 -8.38 -8.77
C ILE A 184 -2.18 -7.68 -7.51
N SER A 185 -1.07 -8.14 -6.96
CA SER A 185 -0.40 -7.53 -5.82
C SER A 185 0.88 -6.85 -6.31
N VAL A 186 0.99 -5.54 -6.12
CA VAL A 186 2.15 -4.76 -6.57
C VAL A 186 2.91 -4.28 -5.35
N GLY A 187 4.16 -4.71 -5.21
CA GLY A 187 5.05 -4.26 -4.16
C GLY A 187 5.90 -3.07 -4.61
N THR A 188 6.46 -2.36 -3.63
CA THR A 188 7.37 -1.22 -3.83
C THR A 188 8.84 -1.64 -3.85
N GLY A 189 9.09 -2.94 -3.92
CA GLY A 189 10.41 -3.54 -3.83
C GLY A 189 10.98 -3.62 -2.41
N SER A 190 12.08 -4.33 -2.26
CA SER A 190 12.81 -4.52 -1.03
C SER A 190 14.32 -4.63 -1.30
N ALA A 191 15.12 -4.42 -0.25
CA ALA A 191 16.57 -4.56 -0.32
C ALA A 191 17.05 -5.85 0.38
N LYS A 192 16.32 -6.95 0.21
CA LYS A 192 16.65 -8.23 0.85
C LYS A 192 18.03 -8.74 0.44
N GLN A 193 18.40 -8.58 -0.83
CA GLN A 193 19.70 -9.03 -1.34
C GLN A 193 20.87 -8.13 -0.91
N ALA A 194 20.61 -7.00 -0.26
CA ALA A 194 21.67 -6.11 0.23
C ALA A 194 22.27 -6.59 1.57
N GLU A 195 21.76 -7.67 2.17
CA GLU A 195 22.23 -8.24 3.45
C GLU A 195 22.49 -7.15 4.51
N LYS A 196 21.55 -6.21 4.63
CA LYS A 196 21.75 -4.92 5.33
C LYS A 196 22.28 -5.07 6.75
N TYR A 197 21.90 -6.13 7.46
CA TYR A 197 22.21 -6.32 8.87
C TYR A 197 22.65 -7.75 9.17
N THR A 198 23.67 -7.89 10.01
CA THR A 198 24.12 -9.20 10.51
C THR A 198 23.81 -9.37 11.99
N ALA A 199 23.55 -10.60 12.44
CA ALA A 199 23.27 -10.87 13.84
C ALA A 199 24.38 -10.37 14.81
N PRO A 200 25.69 -10.51 14.51
CA PRO A 200 26.75 -9.95 15.37
C PRO A 200 26.74 -8.42 15.47
N GLN A 201 26.27 -7.71 14.44
CA GLN A 201 26.09 -6.26 14.49
C GLN A 201 24.88 -5.92 15.37
N CYS A 202 23.73 -6.55 15.12
CA CYS A 202 22.49 -6.30 15.88
C CYS A 202 22.62 -6.67 17.36
N ALA A 203 23.44 -7.66 17.70
CA ALA A 203 23.72 -8.05 19.09
C ALA A 203 24.35 -6.92 19.92
N LYS A 204 24.96 -5.93 19.27
CA LYS A 204 25.58 -4.76 19.92
C LYS A 204 24.66 -3.52 19.92
N TRP A 205 23.46 -3.62 19.35
CA TRP A 205 22.56 -2.48 19.22
C TRP A 205 21.82 -2.20 20.53
N GLY A 206 21.83 -0.93 20.94
CA GLY A 206 20.92 -0.40 21.95
C GLY A 206 19.67 0.20 21.32
N LEU A 207 18.82 0.83 22.13
CA LEU A 207 17.55 1.44 21.71
C LEU A 207 17.71 2.40 20.52
N ILE A 208 18.77 3.22 20.53
CA ILE A 208 19.01 4.21 19.46
C ILE A 208 19.33 3.51 18.15
N GLN A 209 20.23 2.52 18.15
CA GLN A 209 20.59 1.82 16.92
C GLN A 209 19.43 1.01 16.33
N TRP A 210 18.56 0.44 17.18
CA TRP A 210 17.34 -0.23 16.71
C TRP A 210 16.34 0.72 16.05
N LEU A 211 16.25 1.96 16.56
CA LEU A 211 15.34 2.98 16.04
C LEU A 211 15.93 3.78 14.87
N TYR A 212 17.23 3.99 14.86
CA TYR A 212 17.93 4.80 13.88
C TYR A 212 19.37 4.32 13.68
N ASN A 213 19.67 3.81 12.48
CA ASN A 213 21.01 3.41 12.11
C ASN A 213 21.33 3.85 10.69
N GLY A 214 22.26 4.80 10.54
CA GLY A 214 22.76 5.23 9.24
C GLY A 214 21.69 5.85 8.31
N GLY A 215 20.65 6.47 8.86
CA GLY A 215 19.55 7.06 8.07
C GLY A 215 18.35 6.14 7.86
N PHE A 216 18.45 4.86 8.28
CA PHE A 216 17.36 3.88 8.24
C PHE A 216 16.72 3.72 9.62
N THR A 217 15.53 3.10 9.64
CA THR A 217 14.77 2.76 10.84
C THR A 217 14.67 1.24 10.98
N PRO A 218 15.72 0.53 11.47
CA PRO A 218 15.84 -0.92 11.31
C PRO A 218 14.64 -1.71 11.83
N ILE A 219 14.13 -1.37 13.01
CA ILE A 219 12.98 -2.09 13.60
C ILE A 219 11.71 -1.94 12.76
N ILE A 220 11.47 -0.76 12.17
CA ILE A 220 10.32 -0.51 11.31
C ILE A 220 10.49 -1.30 10.01
N ASP A 221 11.67 -1.19 9.38
CA ASP A 221 11.98 -1.89 8.13
C ASP A 221 11.80 -3.41 8.30
N ILE A 222 12.31 -3.98 9.39
CA ILE A 222 12.21 -5.42 9.68
C ILE A 222 10.74 -5.84 9.84
N PHE A 223 9.95 -5.14 10.66
CA PHE A 223 8.54 -5.50 10.86
C PHE A 223 7.71 -5.29 9.58
N SER A 224 7.95 -4.23 8.82
CA SER A 224 7.27 -3.95 7.57
C SER A 224 7.59 -5.00 6.49
N HIS A 225 8.85 -5.42 6.36
CA HIS A 225 9.24 -6.48 5.44
C HIS A 225 8.67 -7.83 5.88
N ALA A 226 8.79 -8.19 7.16
CA ALA A 226 8.23 -9.44 7.69
C ALA A 226 6.71 -9.52 7.48
N SER A 227 5.99 -8.42 7.73
CA SER A 227 4.54 -8.34 7.48
C SER A 227 4.20 -8.57 5.99
N SER A 228 4.94 -7.93 5.08
CA SER A 228 4.70 -8.08 3.64
C SER A 228 4.98 -9.51 3.15
N ASP A 229 6.06 -10.11 3.63
CA ASP A 229 6.51 -11.45 3.23
C ASP A 229 5.55 -12.53 3.73
N MET A 230 5.12 -12.45 4.99
CA MET A 230 4.17 -13.41 5.56
C MET A 230 2.84 -13.41 4.80
N VAL A 231 2.34 -12.23 4.41
CA VAL A 231 1.11 -12.13 3.61
C VAL A 231 1.28 -12.77 2.24
N ASP A 232 2.43 -12.56 1.58
CA ASP A 232 2.68 -13.15 0.27
C ASP A 232 2.83 -14.66 0.33
N ILE A 233 3.56 -15.18 1.32
CA ILE A 233 3.69 -16.62 1.58
C ILE A 233 2.31 -17.24 1.82
N HIS A 234 1.50 -16.64 2.69
CA HIS A 234 0.15 -17.14 2.98
C HIS A 234 -0.76 -17.11 1.74
N ALA A 235 -0.69 -16.05 0.93
CA ALA A 235 -1.44 -15.99 -0.32
C ALA A 235 -0.97 -17.07 -1.30
N ALA A 236 0.34 -17.20 -1.53
CA ALA A 236 0.91 -18.19 -2.44
C ALA A 236 0.52 -19.62 -2.03
N VAL A 237 0.68 -19.99 -0.74
CA VAL A 237 0.28 -21.30 -0.21
C VAL A 237 -1.21 -21.55 -0.43
N LEU A 238 -2.06 -20.58 -0.13
CA LEU A 238 -3.51 -20.72 -0.26
C LEU A 238 -3.93 -20.94 -1.72
N PHE A 239 -3.42 -20.14 -2.65
CA PHE A 239 -3.75 -20.27 -4.07
C PHE A 239 -3.16 -21.55 -4.68
N GLN A 240 -1.98 -22.00 -4.25
CA GLN A 240 -1.39 -23.27 -4.67
C GLN A 240 -2.20 -24.47 -4.14
N ALA A 241 -2.63 -24.44 -2.88
CA ALA A 241 -3.45 -25.50 -2.27
C ALA A 241 -4.82 -25.65 -2.96
N LEU A 242 -5.31 -24.57 -3.59
CA LEU A 242 -6.57 -24.54 -4.32
C LEU A 242 -6.41 -24.70 -5.84
N HIS A 243 -5.19 -25.00 -6.32
CA HIS A 243 -4.85 -25.18 -7.73
C HIS A 243 -5.25 -23.99 -8.61
N CYS A 244 -5.09 -22.78 -8.08
CA CYS A 244 -5.41 -21.52 -8.76
C CYS A 244 -4.27 -20.50 -8.70
N GLU A 245 -3.01 -20.94 -8.60
CA GLU A 245 -1.81 -20.09 -8.49
C GLU A 245 -1.63 -19.05 -9.61
N LYS A 246 -2.27 -19.27 -10.77
CA LYS A 246 -2.28 -18.31 -11.89
C LYS A 246 -3.22 -17.12 -11.68
N ASN A 247 -4.12 -17.21 -10.69
CA ASN A 247 -5.02 -16.13 -10.34
C ASN A 247 -4.39 -15.10 -9.37
N TYR A 248 -3.22 -15.41 -8.82
CA TYR A 248 -2.45 -14.52 -7.97
C TYR A 248 -1.15 -14.11 -8.67
N LEU A 249 -1.05 -12.84 -9.06
CA LEU A 249 0.15 -12.26 -9.66
C LEU A 249 0.77 -11.25 -8.67
N ARG A 250 1.96 -11.56 -8.17
CA ARG A 250 2.76 -10.65 -7.35
C ARG A 250 3.88 -10.04 -8.20
N ILE A 251 3.94 -8.72 -8.25
CA ILE A 251 5.01 -7.97 -8.92
C ILE A 251 5.85 -7.29 -7.84
N GLN A 252 7.09 -7.74 -7.70
CA GLN A 252 7.99 -7.33 -6.62
C GLN A 252 9.45 -7.37 -7.09
N ASP A 253 10.26 -6.41 -6.63
CA ASP A 253 11.70 -6.37 -6.87
C ASP A 253 12.47 -6.45 -5.54
N ASP A 254 13.26 -7.50 -5.33
CA ASP A 254 14.04 -7.68 -4.10
C ASP A 254 15.52 -7.27 -4.23
N THR A 255 15.84 -6.56 -5.32
CA THR A 255 17.21 -6.17 -5.71
C THR A 255 17.52 -4.69 -5.49
N LEU A 256 16.66 -3.96 -4.77
CA LEU A 256 16.88 -2.54 -4.51
C LEU A 256 18.15 -2.32 -3.67
N THR A 257 18.93 -1.30 -4.01
CA THR A 257 20.21 -0.99 -3.35
C THR A 257 20.41 0.52 -3.22
N GLY A 258 21.23 0.94 -2.24
CA GLY A 258 21.51 2.36 -2.02
C GLY A 258 20.23 3.19 -1.84
N ASN A 259 20.17 4.33 -2.53
CA ASN A 259 19.06 5.29 -2.42
C ASN A 259 17.72 4.75 -2.90
N THR A 260 17.70 3.79 -3.84
CA THR A 260 16.44 3.23 -4.36
C THR A 260 15.75 2.33 -3.33
N SER A 261 16.48 1.91 -2.28
CA SER A 261 15.90 1.19 -1.14
C SER A 261 15.38 2.09 -0.02
N SER A 262 15.50 3.42 -0.15
CA SER A 262 14.99 4.37 0.84
C SER A 262 13.59 4.83 0.50
N VAL A 263 12.74 4.96 1.52
CA VAL A 263 11.32 5.34 1.36
C VAL A 263 11.10 6.83 1.13
N ASP A 264 12.09 7.68 1.43
CA ASP A 264 11.92 9.14 1.48
C ASP A 264 13.01 9.95 0.75
N ILE A 265 13.85 9.30 -0.06
CA ILE A 265 14.84 10.01 -0.90
C ILE A 265 14.19 10.42 -2.21
N ALA A 266 13.53 11.59 -2.20
CA ALA A 266 12.81 12.14 -3.35
C ALA A 266 13.69 13.08 -4.22
N THR A 267 14.93 12.69 -4.51
CA THR A 267 15.75 13.38 -5.51
C THR A 267 15.33 12.97 -6.92
N LYS A 268 15.47 13.87 -7.90
CA LYS A 268 15.16 13.59 -9.31
C LYS A 268 15.82 12.29 -9.80
N ASP A 269 17.14 12.17 -9.61
CA ASP A 269 17.91 10.99 -10.06
C ASP A 269 17.39 9.68 -9.45
N ASN A 270 17.05 9.68 -8.15
CA ASN A 270 16.50 8.50 -7.48
C ASN A 270 15.10 8.13 -8.01
N MET A 271 14.23 9.11 -8.22
CA MET A 271 12.89 8.87 -8.76
C MET A 271 12.95 8.38 -10.22
N GLU A 272 13.83 8.93 -11.05
CA GLU A 272 14.06 8.45 -12.41
C GLU A 272 14.63 7.03 -12.41
N SER A 273 15.53 6.71 -11.47
CA SER A 273 16.05 5.35 -11.28
C SER A 273 14.94 4.37 -10.87
N LEU A 274 14.04 4.76 -9.97
CA LEU A 274 12.88 3.95 -9.58
C LEU A 274 11.93 3.69 -10.76
N ILE A 275 11.72 4.69 -11.63
CA ILE A 275 10.95 4.50 -12.87
C ILE A 275 11.64 3.47 -13.78
N GLY A 276 12.96 3.57 -13.95
CA GLY A 276 13.75 2.60 -14.71
C GLY A 276 13.62 1.17 -14.17
N ILE A 277 13.74 1.01 -12.85
CA ILE A 277 13.55 -0.29 -12.18
C ILE A 277 12.15 -0.85 -12.45
N GLY A 278 11.10 -0.02 -12.37
CA GLY A 278 9.74 -0.44 -12.71
C GLY A 278 9.59 -0.89 -14.16
N GLN A 279 10.24 -0.21 -15.11
CA GLN A 279 10.25 -0.59 -16.53
C GLN A 279 11.00 -1.90 -16.77
N ASP A 280 12.10 -2.15 -16.06
CA ASP A 280 12.86 -3.39 -16.17
C ASP A 280 12.15 -4.55 -15.50
N LEU A 281 11.41 -4.31 -14.42
CA LEU A 281 10.60 -5.32 -13.75
C LEU A 281 9.55 -5.93 -14.68
N LEU A 282 9.01 -5.16 -15.64
CA LEU A 282 8.11 -5.68 -16.67
C LEU A 282 8.75 -6.74 -17.56
N LYS A 283 10.06 -6.67 -17.78
CA LYS A 283 10.83 -7.60 -18.62
C LYS A 283 11.29 -8.84 -17.86
N LYS A 284 11.28 -8.80 -16.53
CA LYS A 284 11.66 -9.94 -15.68
C LYS A 284 10.61 -11.06 -15.81
N PRO A 285 11.03 -12.33 -15.69
CA PRO A 285 10.09 -13.45 -15.66
C PRO A 285 9.14 -13.32 -14.46
N VAL A 286 7.92 -13.85 -14.61
CA VAL A 286 7.01 -14.04 -13.47
C VAL A 286 7.74 -14.87 -12.42
N ALA A 287 7.66 -14.45 -11.16
CA ALA A 287 8.28 -15.15 -10.06
C ALA A 287 7.29 -15.35 -8.91
N ARG A 288 7.48 -16.42 -8.14
CA ARG A 288 6.71 -16.70 -6.93
C ARG A 288 7.65 -16.93 -5.76
N VAL A 289 7.20 -16.58 -4.57
CA VAL A 289 7.96 -16.81 -3.35
C VAL A 289 8.12 -18.31 -3.11
N ASN A 290 9.36 -18.75 -2.93
CA ASN A 290 9.67 -20.04 -2.37
C ASN A 290 9.40 -19.98 -0.86
N ILE A 291 8.50 -20.82 -0.38
CA ILE A 291 7.99 -20.78 1.00
C ILE A 291 9.09 -21.13 2.02
N ASP A 292 10.05 -21.97 1.64
CA ASP A 292 11.12 -22.43 2.53
C ASP A 292 12.23 -21.39 2.65
N THR A 293 12.51 -20.65 1.56
CA THR A 293 13.64 -19.70 1.50
C THR A 293 13.22 -18.24 1.61
N GLY A 294 11.94 -17.91 1.36
CA GLY A 294 11.42 -16.55 1.29
C GLY A 294 11.90 -15.74 0.07
N VAL A 295 12.57 -16.40 -0.88
CA VAL A 295 13.13 -15.78 -2.10
C VAL A 295 12.18 -15.99 -3.27
N TYR A 296 12.03 -14.98 -4.13
CA TYR A 296 11.28 -15.12 -5.37
C TYR A 296 12.05 -15.91 -6.42
N GLU A 297 11.44 -16.98 -6.92
CA GLU A 297 12.01 -17.84 -7.95
C GLU A 297 11.20 -17.71 -9.25
N PRO A 298 11.87 -17.57 -10.42
CA PRO A 298 11.20 -17.53 -11.71
C PRO A 298 10.33 -18.77 -11.96
N CYS A 299 9.10 -18.55 -12.41
CA CYS A 299 8.16 -19.60 -12.77
C CYS A 299 8.37 -20.00 -14.23
N GLY A 300 8.93 -21.19 -14.45
CA GLY A 300 9.21 -21.70 -15.79
C GLY A 300 7.96 -21.77 -16.67
N GLY A 301 8.02 -21.16 -17.85
CA GLY A 301 6.94 -21.21 -18.85
C GLY A 301 5.81 -20.19 -18.67
N GLU A 302 5.87 -19.31 -17.67
CA GLU A 302 4.84 -18.27 -17.43
C GLU A 302 5.16 -16.90 -18.08
N GLY A 303 6.28 -16.81 -18.79
CA GLY A 303 6.69 -15.60 -19.49
C GLY A 303 7.12 -14.48 -18.55
N THR A 304 7.02 -13.26 -19.04
CA THR A 304 7.41 -12.01 -18.37
C THR A 304 6.25 -11.39 -17.59
N ASN A 305 6.56 -10.50 -16.66
CA ASN A 305 5.55 -9.73 -15.93
C ASN A 305 4.66 -8.90 -16.88
N ALA A 306 5.20 -8.39 -17.99
CA ALA A 306 4.42 -7.68 -19.01
C ALA A 306 3.36 -8.60 -19.67
N GLU A 307 3.74 -9.82 -20.04
CA GLU A 307 2.83 -10.80 -20.65
C GLU A 307 1.75 -11.24 -19.65
N ALA A 308 2.11 -11.49 -18.41
CA ALA A 308 1.16 -11.82 -17.34
C ALA A 308 0.17 -10.67 -17.10
N LEU A 309 0.65 -9.42 -17.04
CA LEU A 309 -0.23 -8.25 -16.92
C LEU A 309 -1.17 -8.10 -18.12
N ALA A 310 -0.69 -8.33 -19.34
CA ALA A 310 -1.53 -8.30 -20.54
C ALA A 310 -2.63 -9.38 -20.49
N TYR A 311 -2.29 -10.58 -20.00
CA TYR A 311 -3.25 -11.66 -19.77
C TYR A 311 -4.31 -11.30 -18.72
N PHE A 312 -3.89 -10.70 -17.59
CA PHE A 312 -4.83 -10.20 -16.59
C PHE A 312 -5.72 -9.08 -17.15
N ALA A 313 -5.17 -8.16 -17.94
CA ALA A 313 -5.95 -7.10 -18.58
C ALA A 313 -7.02 -7.65 -19.53
N MET A 314 -6.70 -8.70 -20.29
CA MET A 314 -7.66 -9.41 -21.13
C MET A 314 -8.81 -10.00 -20.28
N LYS A 315 -8.50 -10.76 -19.22
CA LYS A 315 -9.52 -11.32 -18.30
C LYS A 315 -10.44 -10.25 -17.72
N LEU A 316 -9.87 -9.14 -17.24
CA LEU A 316 -10.63 -8.02 -16.67
C LEU A 316 -11.54 -7.36 -17.72
N SER A 317 -11.07 -7.22 -18.95
CA SER A 317 -11.85 -6.68 -20.08
C SER A 317 -13.03 -7.58 -20.44
N ASP A 318 -12.78 -8.89 -20.55
CA ASP A 318 -13.79 -9.88 -20.92
C ASP A 318 -14.86 -10.00 -19.84
N GLU A 319 -14.47 -10.06 -18.56
CA GLU A 319 -15.40 -10.07 -17.43
C GLU A 319 -16.28 -8.81 -17.41
N ARG A 320 -15.70 -7.63 -17.67
CA ARG A 320 -16.46 -6.38 -17.74
C ARG A 320 -17.48 -6.40 -18.89
N LYS A 321 -17.12 -6.94 -20.06
CA LYS A 321 -18.03 -7.07 -21.21
C LYS A 321 -19.18 -8.04 -20.89
N LEU A 322 -18.86 -9.18 -20.27
CA LEU A 322 -19.84 -10.19 -19.86
C LEU A 322 -20.87 -9.64 -18.88
N ARG A 323 -20.42 -8.88 -17.85
CA ARG A 323 -21.37 -8.25 -16.91
C ARG A 323 -22.29 -7.24 -17.59
N LYS A 324 -21.75 -6.47 -18.55
CA LYS A 324 -22.55 -5.51 -19.32
C LYS A 324 -23.57 -6.19 -20.23
N SER A 325 -23.20 -7.30 -20.90
CA SER A 325 -24.17 -8.05 -21.71
C SER A 325 -25.29 -8.60 -20.84
N ASN A 326 -24.96 -9.18 -19.69
CA ASN A 326 -25.96 -9.76 -18.78
C ASN A 326 -26.90 -8.70 -18.19
N LEU A 327 -26.41 -7.49 -17.92
CA LEU A 327 -27.24 -6.36 -17.50
C LEU A 327 -28.18 -5.87 -18.61
N ASN A 328 -27.74 -5.90 -19.86
CA ASN A 328 -28.56 -5.46 -21.02
C ASN A 328 -29.55 -6.53 -21.51
N SER A 329 -29.39 -7.79 -21.06
CA SER A 329 -30.27 -8.91 -21.41
C SER A 329 -31.38 -9.17 -20.38
N ASN A 330 -31.37 -8.45 -19.25
CA ASN A 330 -32.42 -8.44 -18.23
C ASN A 330 -33.23 -7.14 -18.31
#